data_AF-A0AAQ3MC26-F1
#
_entry.id   AF-A0AAQ3MC26-F1
#
_cell.length_a   1.000
_cell.length_b   1.000
_cell.length_c   1.000
_cell.angle_alpha   90.00
_cell.angle_beta   90.00
_cell.angle_gamma   90.00
#
_symmetry.space_group_name_H-M   'P 1'
#
loop_
_entity.id
_entity.type
_entity.pdbx_description
1 polymer ?
#
loop_
_entity_poly.entity_id
_entity_poly.type
_entity_poly.pdbx_seq_one_letter_code
_entity_poly.pdbx_strand_id
1 'polypeptide(L)'
;MFLIMSNRKETERPVPKAPQADVPSPASDRSETESSKAPSLTDTAKPQIDFQFLNFSHPSDAKRSKTRRAVRSHVTRQQHQKEHAAALARRAKKVQTPASTERSKSTASLAADAECLTLNTSTGAGPSNSYFASETSSTSPSPSGSPKLEQRINPAELYPDAWHSYIPQVMDYYMTNMAVEIPDVDETTIKQLLRATFFPFVLTDPALLHAVMLVAAAYYRSVHGLRSHDIDLFHLRGMTIREINRALEDPARATSDQVVVAVAKMATYEALYGDKAIFNTHMTGLIRMISLRGGLPSLGLDGLLVRIILWIDVNTTHLAGVTCYFDPAAFTSPYSHPKATPEQFPGPLSLE
;
A
#
# COMPACT_ATOMS: atom_id res chain seq x y z
N MET A 1 13.97 5.53 0.88
CA MET A 1 14.43 5.41 2.27
C MET A 1 13.59 4.32 2.89
N PHE A 2 14.18 3.20 3.30
CA PHE A 2 13.45 2.07 3.89
C PHE A 2 14.12 1.73 5.22
N LEU A 3 13.33 1.65 6.30
CA LEU A 3 13.80 1.25 7.61
C LEU A 3 13.15 -0.08 7.98
N ILE A 4 13.96 -1.12 8.11
CA ILE A 4 13.54 -2.37 8.73
C ILE A 4 13.69 -2.18 10.24
N MET A 5 12.59 -2.21 10.98
CA MET A 5 12.63 -2.27 12.45
C MET A 5 13.25 -3.61 12.86
N SER A 6 14.47 -3.57 13.39
CA SER A 6 15.15 -4.75 13.93
C SER A 6 14.63 -5.10 15.32
N ASN A 7 14.32 -6.38 15.53
CA ASN A 7 14.00 -6.91 16.86
C ASN A 7 15.20 -6.76 17.79
N ARG A 8 14.99 -6.14 18.95
CA ARG A 8 16.01 -5.98 20.00
C ARG A 8 16.06 -7.26 20.83
N LYS A 9 17.13 -8.04 20.70
CA LYS A 9 17.44 -9.10 21.68
C LYS A 9 17.90 -8.46 22.99
N GLU A 10 17.46 -9.02 24.10
CA GLU A 10 18.05 -8.76 25.42
C GLU A 10 19.39 -9.49 25.53
N THR A 11 20.42 -8.80 26.05
CA THR A 11 21.61 -9.41 26.67
C THR A 11 22.21 -8.43 27.68
N GLU A 12 22.09 -8.79 28.96
CA GLU A 12 23.06 -8.68 30.06
C GLU A 12 23.74 -7.34 30.41
N ARG A 13 23.79 -7.05 31.73
CA ARG A 13 24.53 -5.94 32.33
C ARG A 13 25.97 -6.37 32.69
N PRO A 14 27.01 -5.56 32.40
CA PRO A 14 28.34 -5.78 32.94
C PRO A 14 28.57 -5.06 34.28
N VAL A 15 29.30 -5.72 35.18
CA VAL A 15 29.80 -5.22 36.48
C VAL A 15 31.13 -4.47 36.26
N PRO A 16 31.45 -3.38 37.00
CA PRO A 16 32.61 -2.53 36.72
C PRO A 16 33.96 -3.15 37.10
N LYS A 17 35.03 -2.71 36.42
CA LYS A 17 36.43 -2.92 36.80
C LYS A 17 37.18 -1.60 36.95
N ALA A 18 38.13 -1.57 37.89
CA ALA A 18 39.11 -0.51 38.12
C ALA A 18 40.54 -1.07 37.84
N PRO A 19 41.66 -0.32 37.99
CA PRO A 19 42.34 0.20 36.80
C PRO A 19 43.86 -0.08 36.68
N GLN A 20 44.39 0.21 35.48
CA GLN A 20 45.79 0.54 35.11
C GLN A 20 46.94 -0.48 35.37
N ALA A 21 47.70 -0.79 34.32
CA ALA A 21 49.15 -0.48 34.21
C ALA A 21 49.70 -0.72 32.78
N ASP A 22 50.41 0.30 32.27
CA ASP A 22 51.60 0.30 31.39
C ASP A 22 51.66 -0.32 29.97
N VAL A 23 52.60 0.28 29.23
CA VAL A 23 52.89 0.33 27.77
C VAL A 23 54.38 -0.10 27.64
N PRO A 24 54.87 -0.87 26.61
CA PRO A 24 54.94 -0.37 25.23
C PRO A 24 54.83 -1.36 24.05
N SER A 25 54.66 -0.78 22.87
CA SER A 25 54.78 -1.42 21.54
C SER A 25 56.26 -1.45 21.08
N PRO A 26 56.64 -2.26 20.07
CA PRO A 26 56.71 -1.68 18.72
C PRO A 26 56.42 -2.62 17.51
N ALA A 27 55.84 -2.01 16.47
CA ALA A 27 56.12 -2.12 15.02
C ALA A 27 56.46 -3.46 14.32
N SER A 28 55.63 -3.82 13.33
CA SER A 28 55.95 -4.18 11.92
C SER A 28 54.73 -4.92 11.33
N ASP A 29 53.86 -4.30 10.53
CA ASP A 29 54.06 -3.99 9.10
C ASP A 29 54.46 -5.21 8.26
N ARG A 30 53.44 -5.91 7.73
CA ARG A 30 53.55 -6.84 6.60
C ARG A 30 52.21 -6.95 5.89
N SER A 31 52.22 -6.65 4.59
CA SER A 31 51.13 -6.87 3.66
C SER A 31 51.07 -8.35 3.26
N GLU A 32 49.87 -8.94 3.30
CA GLU A 32 49.62 -10.22 2.62
C GLU A 32 48.53 -10.06 1.56
N THR A 33 48.84 -10.65 0.40
CA THR A 33 48.13 -10.53 -0.87
C THR A 33 46.87 -11.38 -0.95
N GLU A 34 45.88 -10.90 -1.70
CA GLU A 34 44.72 -11.68 -2.11
C GLU A 34 45.15 -12.98 -2.82
N SER A 35 44.59 -14.12 -2.41
CA SER A 35 44.62 -15.36 -3.20
C SER A 35 43.20 -15.79 -3.53
N SER A 36 42.92 -15.90 -4.83
CA SER A 36 41.60 -16.16 -5.38
C SER A 36 41.10 -17.58 -5.07
N LYS A 37 39.80 -17.74 -4.79
CA LYS A 37 39.13 -19.04 -4.77
C LYS A 37 37.89 -18.99 -5.66
N ALA A 38 37.86 -19.83 -6.70
CA ALA A 38 36.75 -19.89 -7.64
C ALA A 38 35.48 -20.48 -6.99
N PRO A 39 34.27 -20.01 -7.37
CA PRO A 39 33.02 -20.53 -6.82
C PRO A 39 32.57 -21.81 -7.54
N SER A 40 32.10 -22.79 -6.77
CA SER A 40 31.48 -24.02 -7.26
C SER A 40 30.07 -23.76 -7.82
N LEU A 41 29.75 -24.41 -8.94
CA LEU A 41 28.43 -24.37 -9.55
C LEU A 41 27.45 -25.29 -8.80
N THR A 42 26.49 -24.72 -8.06
CA THR A 42 25.09 -25.18 -7.93
C THR A 42 24.33 -24.29 -6.94
N ASP A 43 23.64 -23.25 -7.42
CA ASP A 43 22.38 -22.79 -6.82
C ASP A 43 21.59 -21.97 -7.86
N THR A 44 20.27 -22.15 -7.91
CA THR A 44 19.37 -21.38 -8.78
C THR A 44 19.09 -20.02 -8.15
N ALA A 45 20.06 -19.11 -8.30
CA ALA A 45 20.04 -17.81 -7.66
C ALA A 45 18.82 -16.97 -8.08
N LYS A 46 17.93 -16.70 -7.12
CA LYS A 46 16.93 -15.62 -7.20
C LYS A 46 17.67 -14.30 -7.52
N PRO A 47 17.08 -13.36 -8.28
CA PRO A 47 17.72 -12.08 -8.57
C PRO A 47 17.82 -11.23 -7.29
N GLN A 48 18.92 -11.38 -6.57
CA GLN A 48 19.25 -10.59 -5.39
C GLN A 48 19.59 -9.17 -5.85
N ILE A 49 18.67 -8.23 -5.61
CA ILE A 49 18.88 -6.81 -5.91
C ILE A 49 19.88 -6.26 -4.89
N ASP A 50 21.07 -5.91 -5.38
CA ASP A 50 22.16 -5.34 -4.57
C ASP A 50 21.94 -3.84 -4.37
N PHE A 51 21.52 -3.45 -3.15
CA PHE A 51 21.23 -2.08 -2.78
C PHE A 51 22.41 -1.42 -2.06
N GLN A 52 23.19 -0.62 -2.79
CA GLN A 52 24.26 0.19 -2.19
C GLN A 52 23.75 1.57 -1.75
N PHE A 53 23.55 1.75 -0.44
CA PHE A 53 23.20 3.04 0.15
C PHE A 53 24.43 3.95 0.30
N LEU A 54 24.26 5.23 -0.09
CA LEU A 54 25.28 6.26 0.03
C LEU A 54 24.84 7.26 1.12
N ASN A 55 25.55 7.28 2.24
CA ASN A 55 25.31 8.23 3.32
C ASN A 55 26.05 9.54 3.02
N PHE A 56 25.36 10.68 3.16
CA PHE A 56 25.92 12.02 2.95
C PHE A 56 25.76 12.84 4.22
N SER A 57 26.88 13.27 4.80
CA SER A 57 26.86 14.14 5.97
C SER A 57 26.74 15.61 5.57
N HIS A 58 27.14 15.99 4.35
CA HIS A 58 26.95 17.32 3.78
C HIS A 58 26.50 17.28 2.30
N PRO A 59 25.76 18.30 1.79
CA PRO A 59 25.31 18.35 0.39
C PRO A 59 26.42 18.33 -0.67
N SER A 60 27.65 18.68 -0.29
CA SER A 60 28.84 18.60 -1.14
C SER A 60 29.30 17.16 -1.40
N ASP A 61 28.95 16.19 -0.54
CA ASP A 61 29.37 14.79 -0.67
C ASP A 61 28.73 14.09 -1.87
N ALA A 62 27.50 14.49 -2.22
CA ALA A 62 26.81 14.07 -3.43
C ALA A 62 27.53 14.52 -4.72
N LYS A 63 28.30 15.61 -4.66
CA LYS A 63 29.06 16.15 -5.81
C LYS A 63 30.42 15.47 -6.02
N ARG A 64 30.92 14.69 -5.05
CA ARG A 64 32.22 13.99 -5.13
C ARG A 64 32.27 13.04 -6.32
N SER A 65 33.43 12.98 -6.99
CA SER A 65 33.63 12.19 -8.22
C SER A 65 33.37 10.68 -8.02
N LYS A 66 33.78 10.11 -6.88
CA LYS A 66 33.55 8.69 -6.52
C LYS A 66 32.06 8.37 -6.43
N THR A 67 31.28 9.21 -5.74
CA THR A 67 29.82 9.11 -5.62
C THR A 67 29.15 9.13 -6.99
N ARG A 68 29.48 10.14 -7.81
CA ARG A 68 28.94 10.28 -9.17
C ARG A 68 29.31 9.11 -10.08
N ARG A 69 30.51 8.54 -9.94
CA ARG A 69 30.95 7.36 -10.69
C ARG A 69 30.15 6.11 -10.29
N ALA A 70 29.92 5.89 -9.00
CA ALA A 70 29.12 4.75 -8.51
C ALA A 70 27.68 4.81 -9.04
N VAL A 71 27.00 5.96 -8.90
CA VAL A 71 25.63 6.14 -9.42
C VAL A 71 25.56 5.94 -10.94
N ARG A 72 26.47 6.54 -11.71
CA ARG A 72 26.52 6.37 -13.16
C ARG A 72 26.74 4.91 -13.57
N SER A 73 27.67 4.21 -12.92
CA SER A 73 27.95 2.79 -13.18
C SER A 73 26.72 1.91 -12.91
N HIS A 74 25.99 2.18 -11.82
CA HIS A 74 24.78 1.43 -11.48
C HIS A 74 23.65 1.66 -12.51
N VAL A 75 23.37 2.91 -12.88
CA VAL A 75 22.36 3.26 -13.88
C VAL A 75 22.70 2.67 -15.26
N THR A 76 23.95 2.79 -15.71
CA THR A 76 24.40 2.21 -16.99
C THR A 76 24.30 0.68 -16.99
N ARG A 77 24.64 0.01 -15.88
CA ARG A 77 24.48 -1.45 -15.73
C ARG A 77 23.01 -1.87 -15.82
N GLN A 78 22.11 -1.17 -15.12
CA GLN A 78 20.67 -1.45 -15.15
C GLN A 78 20.07 -1.22 -16.55
N GLN A 79 20.49 -0.15 -17.24
CA GLN A 79 20.07 0.16 -18.61
C GLN A 79 20.50 -0.95 -19.58
N HIS A 80 21.76 -1.38 -19.57
CA HIS A 80 22.22 -2.49 -20.41
C HIS A 80 21.53 -3.82 -20.11
N GLN A 81 21.21 -4.11 -18.83
CA GLN A 81 20.41 -5.29 -18.47
C GLN A 81 19.01 -5.23 -19.08
N LYS A 82 18.35 -4.06 -19.04
CA LYS A 82 17.03 -3.84 -19.63
C LYS A 82 17.05 -3.96 -21.16
N GLU A 83 18.05 -3.39 -21.82
CA GLU A 83 18.26 -3.49 -23.27
C GLU A 83 18.52 -4.94 -23.71
N HIS A 84 19.37 -5.68 -22.99
CA HIS A 84 19.66 -7.08 -23.28
C HIS A 84 18.41 -7.96 -23.10
N ALA A 85 17.63 -7.76 -22.03
CA ALA A 85 16.35 -8.45 -21.82
C ALA A 85 15.34 -8.16 -22.94
N ALA A 86 15.23 -6.89 -23.38
CA ALA A 86 14.36 -6.50 -24.48
C ALA A 86 14.80 -7.12 -25.83
N ALA A 87 16.11 -7.24 -26.08
CA ALA A 87 16.64 -7.90 -27.27
C ALA A 87 16.34 -9.42 -27.26
N LEU A 88 16.48 -10.09 -26.12
CA LEU A 88 16.10 -11.49 -25.95
C LEU A 88 14.60 -11.71 -26.16
N ALA A 89 13.74 -10.86 -25.58
CA ALA A 89 12.29 -10.93 -25.75
C ALA A 89 11.86 -10.73 -27.22
N ARG A 90 12.48 -9.78 -27.93
CA ARG A 90 12.28 -9.58 -29.38
C ARG A 90 12.70 -10.81 -30.21
N ARG A 91 13.80 -11.47 -29.83
CA ARG A 91 14.28 -12.69 -30.48
C ARG A 91 13.33 -13.88 -30.24
N ALA A 92 12.82 -14.04 -29.02
CA ALA A 92 11.83 -15.08 -28.70
C ALA A 92 10.53 -14.90 -29.48
N LYS A 93 10.02 -13.66 -29.59
CA LYS A 93 8.78 -13.34 -30.33
C LYS A 93 8.88 -13.59 -31.84
N LYS A 94 10.09 -13.73 -32.41
CA LYS A 94 10.33 -14.05 -33.83
C LYS A 94 10.37 -15.57 -34.12
N VAL A 95 10.34 -16.43 -33.10
CA VAL A 95 10.39 -17.90 -33.25
C VAL A 95 9.00 -18.54 -33.26
N GLN A 96 7.96 -17.83 -32.78
CA GLN A 96 6.58 -18.32 -32.77
C GLN A 96 5.77 -17.72 -33.93
N THR A 97 5.89 -18.32 -35.12
CA THR A 97 4.92 -18.19 -36.21
C THR A 97 5.05 -19.37 -37.17
N PRO A 98 3.99 -20.20 -37.27
CA PRO A 98 3.47 -20.58 -38.58
C PRO A 98 1.98 -20.23 -38.71
N ALA A 99 1.44 -20.34 -39.94
CA ALA A 99 0.15 -19.77 -40.33
C ALA A 99 -0.91 -20.82 -40.72
N SER A 100 -2.18 -20.53 -40.39
CA SER A 100 -3.45 -21.00 -41.02
C SER A 100 -4.61 -20.55 -40.10
N THR A 101 -5.59 -19.70 -40.46
CA THR A 101 -6.61 -19.75 -41.54
C THR A 101 -7.87 -20.53 -41.14
N GLU A 102 -9.03 -19.83 -41.21
CA GLU A 102 -10.44 -20.28 -41.11
C GLU A 102 -10.95 -20.84 -39.75
N ARG A 103 -12.26 -20.96 -39.45
CA ARG A 103 -13.54 -20.21 -39.66
C ARG A 103 -14.69 -21.19 -39.30
N SER A 104 -15.79 -20.70 -38.69
CA SER A 104 -17.14 -21.34 -38.60
C SER A 104 -17.57 -21.97 -37.26
N LYS A 105 -18.89 -22.22 -37.14
CA LYS A 105 -19.70 -22.30 -35.90
C LYS A 105 -20.35 -23.68 -35.65
N SER A 106 -20.92 -23.86 -34.44
CA SER A 106 -21.95 -24.85 -34.04
C SER A 106 -21.49 -26.33 -34.01
N THR A 107 -22.08 -27.27 -33.26
CA THR A 107 -23.42 -27.43 -32.63
C THR A 107 -23.32 -28.14 -31.24
N ALA A 108 -24.43 -28.25 -30.51
CA ALA A 108 -24.53 -28.97 -29.22
C ALA A 108 -24.91 -30.46 -29.38
N SER A 109 -24.69 -31.30 -28.34
CA SER A 109 -25.78 -32.02 -27.61
C SER A 109 -25.26 -33.10 -26.61
N LEU A 110 -26.14 -33.47 -25.66
CA LEU A 110 -26.16 -34.61 -24.72
C LEU A 110 -25.02 -34.70 -23.67
N ALA A 111 -25.23 -34.66 -22.34
CA ALA A 111 -26.26 -35.17 -21.40
C ALA A 111 -26.03 -36.62 -20.92
N ALA A 112 -25.95 -36.78 -19.59
CA ALA A 112 -26.12 -38.04 -18.85
C ALA A 112 -26.57 -37.70 -17.41
N ASP A 113 -27.69 -38.28 -16.99
CA ASP A 113 -28.39 -37.98 -15.73
C ASP A 113 -27.87 -38.76 -14.51
N ALA A 114 -28.14 -38.23 -13.33
CA ALA A 114 -28.54 -39.02 -12.15
C ALA A 114 -29.29 -38.13 -11.13
N GLU A 115 -30.61 -38.31 -11.04
CA GLU A 115 -31.40 -38.01 -9.82
C GLU A 115 -30.98 -39.01 -8.70
N CYS A 116 -31.42 -38.98 -7.43
CA CYS A 116 -32.49 -38.28 -6.71
C CYS A 116 -31.98 -38.12 -5.23
N LEU A 117 -32.73 -37.88 -4.14
CA LEU A 117 -34.17 -37.82 -3.84
C LEU A 117 -34.42 -36.73 -2.79
N THR A 118 -35.66 -36.25 -2.68
CA THR A 118 -36.15 -35.37 -1.60
C THR A 118 -36.76 -36.19 -0.45
N LEU A 119 -36.81 -35.61 0.76
CA LEU A 119 -37.84 -35.97 1.76
C LEU A 119 -38.16 -34.76 2.65
N ASN A 120 -39.38 -34.25 2.52
CA ASN A 120 -39.98 -33.30 3.47
C ASN A 120 -40.68 -34.07 4.59
N THR A 121 -40.69 -33.55 5.83
CA THR A 121 -41.88 -33.65 6.72
C THR A 121 -41.86 -32.49 7.72
N SER A 122 -43.03 -31.88 7.90
CA SER A 122 -43.29 -30.73 8.79
C SER A 122 -44.01 -31.14 10.09
N THR A 123 -43.68 -30.51 11.22
CA THR A 123 -44.52 -30.18 12.42
C THR A 123 -43.59 -29.77 13.58
N GLY A 124 -43.93 -28.90 14.52
CA GLY A 124 -45.08 -28.00 14.66
C GLY A 124 -45.09 -27.32 16.06
N ALA A 125 -45.75 -26.17 16.18
CA ALA A 125 -46.13 -25.45 17.42
C ALA A 125 -45.03 -24.89 18.38
N GLY A 126 -45.26 -23.66 18.86
CA GLY A 126 -44.59 -23.10 20.06
C GLY A 126 -45.27 -23.56 21.37
N PRO A 127 -45.06 -22.87 22.52
CA PRO A 127 -45.37 -21.44 22.61
C PRO A 127 -44.40 -20.58 23.46
N SER A 128 -44.73 -19.29 23.53
CA SER A 128 -44.15 -18.24 24.38
C SER A 128 -44.08 -18.59 25.86
N ASN A 129 -43.14 -17.96 26.59
CA ASN A 129 -43.47 -17.47 27.93
C ASN A 129 -42.66 -16.22 28.31
N SER A 130 -43.34 -15.26 28.93
CA SER A 130 -42.82 -13.95 29.34
C SER A 130 -42.98 -13.78 30.84
N TYR A 131 -41.94 -13.33 31.55
CA TYR A 131 -42.09 -12.85 32.93
C TYR A 131 -41.22 -11.61 33.22
N PHE A 132 -41.84 -10.68 33.93
CA PHE A 132 -41.26 -9.53 34.64
C PHE A 132 -40.27 -10.02 35.74
N ALA A 133 -39.43 -9.20 36.42
CA ALA A 133 -39.50 -7.77 36.69
C ALA A 133 -38.13 -7.12 37.08
N SER A 134 -38.17 -5.78 37.22
CA SER A 134 -37.44 -4.96 38.20
C SER A 134 -35.93 -4.70 38.08
N GLU A 135 -35.65 -3.52 37.50
CA GLU A 135 -34.85 -2.43 38.09
C GLU A 135 -33.91 -2.73 39.28
N THR A 136 -32.61 -2.55 39.06
CA THR A 136 -31.73 -1.87 40.03
C THR A 136 -30.81 -0.90 39.28
N SER A 137 -30.87 0.37 39.65
CA SER A 137 -30.04 1.43 39.07
C SER A 137 -28.60 1.38 39.61
N SER A 138 -27.63 1.14 38.73
CA SER A 138 -26.20 1.13 39.03
C SER A 138 -25.45 2.03 38.06
N THR A 139 -25.25 3.29 38.45
CA THR A 139 -24.60 4.32 37.64
C THR A 139 -23.08 4.12 37.63
N SER A 140 -22.60 3.21 36.78
CA SER A 140 -21.17 3.10 36.47
C SER A 140 -20.77 4.14 35.42
N PRO A 141 -19.71 4.95 35.64
CA PRO A 141 -19.25 5.91 34.65
C PRO A 141 -18.52 5.21 33.52
N SER A 142 -19.24 4.86 32.45
CA SER A 142 -18.61 4.46 31.18
C SER A 142 -17.75 5.62 30.66
N PRO A 143 -16.49 5.38 30.24
CA PRO A 143 -15.68 6.39 29.58
C PRO A 143 -16.17 6.60 28.14
N SER A 144 -17.37 7.16 27.99
CA SER A 144 -17.87 7.70 26.73
C SER A 144 -17.13 9.01 26.43
N GLY A 145 -15.83 8.87 26.18
CA GLY A 145 -15.05 9.91 25.53
C GLY A 145 -15.49 9.97 24.08
N SER A 146 -16.55 10.74 23.80
CA SER A 146 -16.73 11.27 22.46
C SER A 146 -15.40 11.93 22.06
N PRO A 147 -14.78 11.56 20.93
CA PRO A 147 -13.57 12.23 20.51
C PRO A 147 -13.90 13.71 20.40
N LYS A 148 -13.08 14.54 21.07
CA LYS A 148 -13.15 16.00 20.90
C LYS A 148 -13.20 16.26 19.40
N LEU A 149 -13.99 17.24 18.96
CA LEU A 149 -14.04 17.61 17.55
C LEU A 149 -12.64 18.08 17.14
N GLU A 150 -11.83 17.16 16.63
CA GLU A 150 -10.41 17.39 16.37
C GLU A 150 -10.30 18.53 15.37
N GLN A 151 -9.34 19.41 15.62
CA GLN A 151 -9.15 20.62 14.84
C GLN A 151 -8.82 20.22 13.40
N ARG A 152 -9.85 20.22 12.54
CA ARG A 152 -9.72 19.79 11.14
C ARG A 152 -8.70 20.67 10.45
N ILE A 153 -7.81 20.01 9.74
CA ILE A 153 -6.77 20.62 8.96
C ILE A 153 -7.39 21.48 7.86
N ASN A 154 -7.00 22.74 7.81
CA ASN A 154 -7.29 23.62 6.69
C ASN A 154 -6.26 23.36 5.57
N PRO A 155 -6.65 22.85 4.38
CA PRO A 155 -5.70 22.60 3.29
C PRO A 155 -4.92 23.85 2.86
N ALA A 156 -5.54 25.04 2.96
CA ALA A 156 -4.91 26.30 2.58
C ALA A 156 -3.78 26.76 3.54
N GLU A 157 -3.58 26.06 4.66
CA GLU A 157 -2.48 26.32 5.60
C GLU A 157 -1.28 25.37 5.41
N LEU A 158 -1.44 24.26 4.65
CA LEU A 158 -0.36 23.30 4.39
C LEU A 158 0.22 23.37 2.98
N TYR A 159 -0.52 23.91 2.01
CA TYR A 159 -0.12 23.90 0.62
C TYR A 159 0.43 25.27 0.18
N PRO A 160 1.29 25.31 -0.85
CA PRO A 160 1.70 26.58 -1.46
C PRO A 160 0.51 27.32 -2.07
N ASP A 161 0.51 28.65 -2.01
CA ASP A 161 -0.58 29.50 -2.56
C ASP A 161 -0.91 29.20 -4.03
N ALA A 162 0.10 28.86 -4.82
CA ALA A 162 -0.05 28.47 -6.22
C ALA A 162 -0.93 27.22 -6.45
N TRP A 163 -1.20 26.42 -5.42
CA TRP A 163 -2.05 25.23 -5.50
C TRP A 163 -3.50 25.50 -5.08
N HIS A 164 -3.77 26.59 -4.36
CA HIS A 164 -5.05 26.84 -3.70
C HIS A 164 -6.24 26.95 -4.66
N SER A 165 -6.05 27.52 -5.85
CA SER A 165 -7.08 27.61 -6.89
C SER A 165 -7.50 26.23 -7.46
N TYR A 166 -6.59 25.24 -7.45
CA TYR A 166 -6.83 23.92 -8.03
C TYR A 166 -7.37 22.90 -7.03
N ILE A 167 -7.04 23.04 -5.74
CA ILE A 167 -7.41 22.09 -4.68
C ILE A 167 -8.91 21.78 -4.63
N PRO A 168 -9.85 22.75 -4.65
CA PRO A 168 -11.28 22.46 -4.60
C PRO A 168 -11.76 21.62 -5.78
N GLN A 169 -11.31 21.96 -7.00
CA GLN A 169 -11.69 21.28 -8.23
C GLN A 169 -11.16 19.85 -8.29
N VAL A 170 -9.88 19.66 -7.93
CA VAL A 170 -9.24 18.34 -7.87
C VAL A 170 -9.91 17.43 -6.85
N MET A 171 -10.23 17.96 -5.67
CA MET A 171 -10.86 17.19 -4.59
C MET A 171 -12.33 16.86 -4.87
N ASP A 172 -13.14 17.80 -5.39
CA ASP A 172 -14.53 17.51 -5.75
C ASP A 172 -14.62 16.51 -6.90
N TYR A 173 -13.74 16.62 -7.90
CA TYR A 173 -13.64 15.63 -8.97
C TYR A 173 -13.31 14.24 -8.42
N TYR A 174 -12.33 14.12 -7.51
CA TYR A 174 -11.99 12.86 -6.86
C TYR A 174 -13.16 12.31 -6.01
N MET A 175 -13.87 13.14 -5.24
CA MET A 175 -15.02 12.69 -4.43
C MET A 175 -16.27 12.36 -5.26
N THR A 176 -16.31 12.80 -6.52
CA THR A 176 -17.39 12.49 -7.46
C THR A 176 -17.08 11.28 -8.34
N ASN A 177 -15.81 11.07 -8.71
CA ASN A 177 -15.39 10.08 -9.71
C ASN A 177 -14.50 8.94 -9.16
N MET A 178 -14.06 8.97 -7.91
CA MET A 178 -13.49 7.79 -7.25
C MET A 178 -14.62 6.89 -6.74
N ALA A 179 -15.06 5.95 -7.58
CA ALA A 179 -16.04 4.94 -7.21
C ALA A 179 -15.40 3.86 -6.33
N VAL A 180 -15.44 4.01 -5.01
CA VAL A 180 -15.20 2.87 -4.10
C VAL A 180 -16.40 1.94 -4.20
N GLU A 181 -16.24 0.81 -4.88
CA GLU A 181 -17.27 -0.23 -4.90
C GLU A 181 -17.35 -0.88 -3.52
N ILE A 182 -18.51 -0.72 -2.87
CA ILE A 182 -18.83 -1.39 -1.61
C ILE A 182 -19.95 -2.38 -1.93
N PRO A 183 -19.72 -3.70 -1.81
CA PRO A 183 -20.76 -4.69 -2.03
C PRO A 183 -22.00 -4.41 -1.19
N ASP A 184 -23.16 -4.66 -1.77
CA ASP A 184 -24.47 -4.54 -1.11
C ASP A 184 -24.84 -3.13 -0.60
N VAL A 185 -24.18 -2.08 -1.10
CA VAL A 185 -24.48 -0.67 -0.83
C VAL A 185 -24.70 0.09 -2.13
N ASP A 186 -25.74 0.91 -2.20
CA ASP A 186 -26.05 1.71 -3.40
C ASP A 186 -25.10 2.91 -3.59
N GLU A 187 -25.00 3.38 -4.84
CA GLU A 187 -24.11 4.46 -5.23
C GLU A 187 -24.38 5.78 -4.48
N THR A 188 -25.64 6.07 -4.12
CA THR A 188 -25.99 7.31 -3.41
C THR A 188 -25.54 7.26 -1.96
N THR A 189 -25.72 6.11 -1.29
CA THR A 189 -25.18 5.86 0.05
C THR A 189 -23.65 5.87 0.05
N ILE A 190 -22.98 5.30 -0.96
CA ILE A 190 -21.51 5.38 -1.10
C ILE A 190 -21.07 6.85 -1.23
N LYS A 191 -21.70 7.64 -2.10
CA LYS A 191 -21.40 9.08 -2.27
C LYS A 191 -21.65 9.89 -1.00
N GLN A 192 -22.66 9.53 -0.21
CA GLN A 192 -22.91 10.14 1.10
C GLN A 192 -21.85 9.75 2.13
N LEU A 193 -21.50 8.47 2.27
CA LEU A 193 -20.43 8.00 3.16
C LEU A 193 -19.07 8.66 2.83
N LEU A 194 -18.74 8.80 1.55
CA LEU A 194 -17.51 9.48 1.14
C LEU A 194 -17.51 10.97 1.50
N ARG A 195 -18.63 11.68 1.31
CA ARG A 195 -18.72 13.12 1.62
C ARG A 195 -18.89 13.44 3.11
N ALA A 196 -19.70 12.66 3.84
CA ALA A 196 -20.07 12.93 5.22
C ALA A 196 -19.12 12.28 6.25
N THR A 197 -18.49 11.16 5.91
CA THR A 197 -17.64 10.39 6.83
C THR A 197 -16.18 10.41 6.38
N PHE A 198 -15.89 9.96 5.15
CA PHE A 198 -14.50 9.80 4.70
C PHE A 198 -13.77 11.14 4.51
N PHE A 199 -14.37 12.13 3.83
CA PHE A 199 -13.69 13.40 3.59
C PHE A 199 -13.39 14.19 4.89
N PRO A 200 -14.31 14.32 5.87
CA PRO A 200 -13.99 14.88 7.18
C PRO A 200 -12.87 14.14 7.91
N PHE A 201 -12.81 12.81 7.79
CA PHE A 201 -11.72 11.98 8.33
C PHE A 201 -10.37 12.25 7.63
N VAL A 202 -10.36 12.46 6.30
CA VAL A 202 -9.16 12.85 5.55
C VAL A 202 -8.54 14.16 6.07
N LEU A 203 -9.36 15.07 6.61
CA LEU A 203 -8.91 16.33 7.21
C LEU A 203 -8.41 16.20 8.67
N THR A 204 -8.30 14.99 9.24
CA THR A 204 -7.80 14.80 10.62
C THR A 204 -6.29 14.57 10.72
N ASP A 205 -5.63 14.20 9.63
CA ASP A 205 -4.20 13.86 9.65
C ASP A 205 -3.49 14.30 8.34
N PRO A 206 -2.31 14.95 8.42
CA PRO A 206 -1.63 15.48 7.23
C PRO A 206 -1.09 14.39 6.31
N ALA A 207 -0.69 13.22 6.83
CA ALA A 207 -0.25 12.09 6.00
C ALA A 207 -1.40 11.58 5.12
N LEU A 208 -2.60 11.46 5.68
CA LEU A 208 -3.79 11.07 4.94
C LEU A 208 -4.23 12.14 3.94
N LEU A 209 -4.25 13.41 4.35
CA LEU A 209 -4.60 14.52 3.47
C LEU A 209 -3.65 14.61 2.26
N HIS A 210 -2.33 14.51 2.48
CA HIS A 210 -1.35 14.51 1.39
C HIS A 210 -1.50 13.27 0.49
N ALA A 211 -1.73 12.07 1.04
CA ALA A 211 -1.91 10.85 0.26
C ALA A 211 -3.16 10.89 -0.63
N VAL A 212 -4.28 11.39 -0.10
CA VAL A 212 -5.53 11.54 -0.87
C VAL A 212 -5.38 12.65 -1.92
N MET A 213 -4.80 13.80 -1.58
CA MET A 213 -4.54 14.87 -2.55
C MET A 213 -3.61 14.39 -3.69
N LEU A 214 -2.63 13.53 -3.39
CA LEU A 214 -1.72 12.97 -4.39
C LEU A 214 -2.46 12.11 -5.42
N VAL A 215 -3.30 11.18 -4.95
CA VAL A 215 -4.13 10.34 -5.84
C VAL A 215 -5.14 11.20 -6.62
N ALA A 216 -5.79 12.16 -5.95
CA ALA A 216 -6.76 13.06 -6.56
C ALA A 216 -6.15 13.90 -7.69
N ALA A 217 -5.01 14.56 -7.44
CA ALA A 217 -4.32 15.38 -8.43
C ALA A 217 -3.78 14.54 -9.59
N ALA A 218 -3.15 13.39 -9.30
CA ALA A 218 -2.66 12.48 -10.33
C ALA A 218 -3.79 11.96 -11.25
N TYR A 219 -4.94 11.61 -10.67
CA TYR A 219 -6.12 11.20 -11.43
C TYR A 219 -6.74 12.34 -12.23
N TYR A 220 -6.89 13.52 -11.62
CA TYR A 220 -7.39 14.69 -12.33
C TYR A 220 -6.54 15.00 -13.57
N ARG A 221 -5.22 14.94 -13.43
CA ARG A 221 -4.24 15.09 -14.52
C ARG A 221 -4.31 13.96 -15.56
N SER A 222 -4.60 12.71 -15.18
CA SER A 222 -4.69 11.62 -16.16
C SER A 222 -5.91 11.76 -17.08
N VAL A 223 -7.02 12.33 -16.57
CA VAL A 223 -8.24 12.57 -17.35
C VAL A 223 -8.21 13.89 -18.12
N HIS A 224 -7.73 14.98 -17.50
CA HIS A 224 -7.79 16.34 -18.07
C HIS A 224 -6.47 16.80 -18.72
N GLY A 225 -5.44 15.95 -18.72
CA GLY A 225 -4.13 16.21 -19.33
C GLY A 225 -3.12 16.91 -18.43
N LEU A 226 -1.84 16.88 -18.85
CA LEU A 226 -0.67 17.27 -18.03
C LEU A 226 -0.73 18.70 -17.43
N ARG A 227 -1.43 19.62 -18.10
CA ARG A 227 -1.49 21.06 -17.75
C ARG A 227 -2.80 21.47 -17.04
N SER A 228 -3.55 20.50 -16.53
CA SER A 228 -4.85 20.74 -15.89
C SER A 228 -4.76 21.42 -14.51
N HIS A 229 -3.60 21.36 -13.84
CA HIS A 229 -3.31 22.01 -12.57
C HIS A 229 -1.79 22.16 -12.33
N ASP A 230 -1.42 23.10 -11.46
CA ASP A 230 -0.01 23.36 -11.07
C ASP A 230 0.43 22.68 -9.76
N ILE A 231 -0.42 21.85 -9.15
CA ILE A 231 -0.03 20.98 -8.02
C ILE A 231 1.16 20.08 -8.43
N ASP A 232 2.27 20.18 -7.70
CA ASP A 232 3.47 19.37 -7.90
C ASP A 232 3.32 18.01 -7.20
N LEU A 233 3.03 16.98 -8.00
CA LEU A 233 2.88 15.60 -7.54
C LEU A 233 4.16 15.04 -6.89
N PHE A 234 5.35 15.47 -7.32
CA PHE A 234 6.61 15.00 -6.74
C PHE A 234 6.82 15.61 -5.35
N HIS A 235 6.57 16.92 -5.22
CA HIS A 235 6.58 17.59 -3.92
C HIS A 235 5.56 16.95 -2.97
N LEU A 236 4.33 16.77 -3.44
CA LEU A 236 3.22 16.22 -2.65
C LEU A 236 3.49 14.78 -2.19
N ARG A 237 4.02 13.91 -3.06
CA ARG A 237 4.50 12.55 -2.71
C ARG A 237 5.60 12.60 -1.64
N GLY A 238 6.52 13.56 -1.76
CA GLY A 238 7.55 13.81 -0.75
C GLY A 238 6.99 14.23 0.61
N MET A 239 5.93 15.04 0.65
CA MET A 239 5.24 15.42 1.88
C MET A 239 4.52 14.22 2.51
N THR A 240 3.80 13.43 1.71
CA THR A 240 3.12 12.21 2.18
C THR A 240 4.10 11.26 2.85
N ILE A 241 5.22 10.94 2.19
CA ILE A 241 6.24 10.02 2.74
C ILE A 241 6.86 10.57 4.03
N ARG A 242 7.11 11.88 4.10
CA ARG A 242 7.65 12.54 5.31
C ARG A 242 6.68 12.43 6.49
N GLU A 243 5.39 12.68 6.28
CA GLU A 243 4.39 12.61 7.35
C GLU A 243 4.07 11.17 7.77
N ILE A 244 4.10 10.21 6.85
CA ILE A 244 4.03 8.78 7.21
C ILE A 244 5.24 8.39 8.07
N ASN A 245 6.47 8.78 7.69
CA ASN A 245 7.66 8.46 8.48
C ASN A 245 7.60 9.07 9.88
N ARG A 246 7.17 10.34 10.00
CA ARG A 246 6.93 11.00 11.31
C ARG A 246 5.87 10.27 12.14
N ALA A 247 4.80 9.80 11.51
CA ALA A 247 3.79 9.03 12.21
C ALA A 247 4.32 7.68 12.73
N LEU A 248 5.19 7.01 11.97
CA LEU A 248 5.82 5.74 12.36
C LEU A 248 6.82 5.88 13.52
N GLU A 249 7.29 7.09 13.82
CA GLU A 249 8.14 7.40 14.99
C GLU A 249 7.32 7.53 16.30
N ASP A 250 6.01 7.76 16.22
CA ASP A 250 5.08 7.85 17.35
C ASP A 250 4.25 6.56 17.50
N PRO A 251 4.44 5.75 18.55
CA PRO A 251 3.68 4.52 18.75
C PRO A 251 2.15 4.67 18.77
N ALA A 252 1.61 5.84 19.14
CA ALA A 252 0.17 6.08 19.14
C ALA A 252 -0.38 6.35 17.73
N ARG A 253 0.42 6.97 16.86
CA ARG A 253 0.05 7.35 15.49
C ARG A 253 0.51 6.34 14.43
N ALA A 254 1.56 5.56 14.70
CA ALA A 254 2.22 4.64 13.77
C ALA A 254 1.28 3.62 13.12
N THR A 255 0.21 3.24 13.81
CA THR A 255 -0.85 2.38 13.28
C THR A 255 -2.24 3.03 13.43
N SER A 256 -2.35 4.37 13.36
CA SER A 256 -3.68 5.00 13.35
C SER A 256 -4.44 4.68 12.05
N ASP A 257 -5.76 4.75 12.09
CA ASP A 257 -6.62 4.57 10.91
C ASP A 257 -6.18 5.49 9.76
N GLN A 258 -5.83 6.74 10.07
CA GLN A 258 -5.40 7.71 9.08
C GLN A 258 -4.11 7.28 8.37
N VAL A 259 -3.11 6.79 9.10
CA VAL A 259 -1.82 6.41 8.55
C VAL A 259 -1.91 5.09 7.79
N VAL A 260 -2.74 4.14 8.28
CA VAL A 260 -3.10 2.92 7.54
C VAL A 260 -3.69 3.27 6.18
N VAL A 261 -4.69 4.16 6.13
CA VAL A 261 -5.31 4.59 4.86
C VAL A 261 -4.33 5.42 4.01
N ALA A 262 -3.46 6.23 4.60
CA ALA A 262 -2.43 6.97 3.87
C ALA A 262 -1.46 6.03 3.14
N VAL A 263 -1.03 4.93 3.78
CA VAL A 263 -0.19 3.90 3.15
C VAL A 263 -0.97 3.15 2.05
N ALA A 264 -2.26 2.85 2.23
CA ALA A 264 -3.10 2.26 1.18
C ALA A 264 -3.28 3.19 -0.03
N LYS A 265 -3.40 4.52 0.19
CA LYS A 265 -3.48 5.52 -0.88
C LYS A 265 -2.14 5.74 -1.58
N MET A 266 -1.01 5.64 -0.86
CA MET A 266 0.31 5.56 -1.49
C MET A 266 0.44 4.31 -2.39
N ALA A 267 -0.01 3.14 -1.93
CA ALA A 267 -0.04 1.94 -2.76
C ALA A 267 -0.90 2.15 -4.03
N THR A 268 -2.08 2.77 -3.89
CA THR A 268 -2.95 3.15 -5.02
C THR A 268 -2.21 4.03 -6.04
N TYR A 269 -1.50 5.07 -5.57
CA TYR A 269 -0.72 5.95 -6.46
C TYR A 269 0.39 5.19 -7.21
N GLU A 270 1.14 4.31 -6.52
CA GLU A 270 2.21 3.54 -7.16
C GLU A 270 1.69 2.51 -8.18
N ALA A 271 0.56 1.87 -7.90
CA ALA A 271 -0.08 0.90 -8.81
C ALA A 271 -0.56 1.55 -10.11
N LEU A 272 -0.97 2.83 -10.06
CA LEU A 272 -1.53 3.58 -11.18
C LEU A 272 -0.49 4.36 -11.99
N TYR A 273 0.43 5.03 -11.29
CA TYR A 273 1.30 6.07 -11.86
C TYR A 273 2.79 5.88 -11.54
N GLY A 274 3.13 4.84 -10.76
CA GLY A 274 4.46 4.65 -10.18
C GLY A 274 5.08 3.30 -10.51
N ASP A 275 5.73 2.70 -9.51
CA ASP A 275 6.52 1.47 -9.68
C ASP A 275 5.95 0.30 -8.87
N LYS A 276 5.83 -0.87 -9.53
CA LYS A 276 5.24 -2.09 -8.95
C LYS A 276 6.00 -2.60 -7.71
N ALA A 277 7.32 -2.41 -7.61
CA ALA A 277 8.07 -2.80 -6.42
C ALA A 277 7.82 -1.84 -5.24
N ILE A 278 7.61 -0.54 -5.51
CA ILE A 278 7.20 0.43 -4.48
C ILE A 278 5.76 0.15 -4.01
N PHE A 279 4.84 -0.14 -4.94
CA PHE A 279 3.49 -0.65 -4.63
C PHE A 279 3.53 -1.85 -3.69
N ASN A 280 4.25 -2.91 -4.05
CA ASN A 280 4.39 -4.12 -3.23
C ASN A 280 4.95 -3.81 -1.83
N THR A 281 5.85 -2.83 -1.73
CA THR A 281 6.43 -2.42 -0.45
C THR A 281 5.40 -1.70 0.43
N HIS A 282 4.57 -0.82 -0.14
CA HIS A 282 3.46 -0.21 0.59
C HIS A 282 2.43 -1.25 1.05
N MET A 283 2.05 -2.20 0.19
CA MET A 283 1.10 -3.28 0.58
C MET A 283 1.66 -4.19 1.67
N THR A 284 2.95 -4.53 1.62
CA THR A 284 3.62 -5.30 2.69
C THR A 284 3.62 -4.53 4.02
N GLY A 285 3.87 -3.22 3.98
CA GLY A 285 3.75 -2.34 5.14
C GLY A 285 2.32 -2.26 5.68
N LEU A 286 1.34 -2.15 4.79
CA LEU A 286 -0.09 -2.06 5.10
C LEU A 286 -0.58 -3.30 5.85
N ILE A 287 -0.26 -4.51 5.36
CA ILE A 287 -0.57 -5.77 6.08
C ILE A 287 0.01 -5.70 7.49
N ARG A 288 1.31 -5.37 7.64
CA ARG A 288 1.97 -5.34 8.95
C ARG A 288 1.29 -4.36 9.91
N MET A 289 0.92 -3.17 9.45
CA MET A 289 0.23 -2.18 10.27
C MET A 289 -1.13 -2.68 10.74
N ILE A 290 -1.91 -3.31 9.86
CA ILE A 290 -3.24 -3.86 10.18
C ILE A 290 -3.12 -5.06 11.13
N SER A 291 -2.18 -5.98 10.90
CA SER A 291 -1.89 -7.09 11.81
C SER A 291 -1.52 -6.61 13.22
N LEU A 292 -0.75 -5.53 13.34
CA LEU A 292 -0.38 -4.95 14.63
C LEU A 292 -1.57 -4.35 15.41
N ARG A 293 -2.68 -3.98 14.74
CA ARG A 293 -3.91 -3.53 15.40
C ARG A 293 -4.89 -4.67 15.77
N GLY A 294 -4.64 -5.90 15.30
CA GLY A 294 -5.53 -7.04 15.49
C GLY A 294 -6.30 -7.49 14.24
N GLY A 295 -5.94 -6.98 13.04
CA GLY A 295 -6.51 -7.41 11.76
C GLY A 295 -7.55 -6.43 11.19
N LEU A 296 -8.17 -6.80 10.06
CA LEU A 296 -9.16 -5.94 9.38
C LEU A 296 -10.32 -5.48 10.29
N PRO A 297 -10.90 -6.32 11.19
CA PRO A 297 -12.03 -5.90 12.02
C PRO A 297 -11.70 -4.79 13.04
N SER A 298 -10.43 -4.46 13.26
CA SER A 298 -10.01 -3.40 14.20
C SER A 298 -9.94 -2.00 13.57
N LEU A 299 -10.41 -1.83 12.34
CA LEU A 299 -10.38 -0.55 11.62
C LEU A 299 -11.69 0.24 11.81
N GLY A 300 -11.57 1.55 11.93
CA GLY A 300 -12.66 2.45 12.30
C GLY A 300 -13.65 2.82 11.19
N LEU A 301 -14.40 3.89 11.45
CA LEU A 301 -15.48 4.43 10.62
C LEU A 301 -16.56 3.39 10.26
N ASP A 302 -17.02 2.64 11.27
CA ASP A 302 -18.07 1.62 11.14
C ASP A 302 -17.81 0.63 9.98
N GLY A 303 -16.53 0.27 9.82
CA GLY A 303 -16.05 -0.67 8.81
C GLY A 303 -15.90 -0.12 7.39
N LEU A 304 -16.18 1.17 7.16
CA LEU A 304 -15.92 1.84 5.89
C LEU A 304 -14.45 1.69 5.46
N LEU A 305 -13.52 1.71 6.42
CA LEU A 305 -12.08 1.57 6.12
C LEU A 305 -11.70 0.17 5.64
N VAL A 306 -12.32 -0.88 6.18
CA VAL A 306 -12.14 -2.27 5.68
C VAL A 306 -12.57 -2.35 4.22
N ARG A 307 -13.77 -1.84 3.91
CA ARG A 307 -14.34 -1.81 2.55
C ARG A 307 -13.42 -1.06 1.58
N ILE A 308 -12.92 0.12 1.97
CA ILE A 308 -11.95 0.89 1.17
C ILE A 308 -10.65 0.12 0.93
N ILE A 309 -10.10 -0.55 1.94
CA ILE A 309 -8.82 -1.28 1.82
C ILE A 309 -8.97 -2.53 0.96
N LEU A 310 -10.05 -3.31 1.13
CA LEU A 310 -10.32 -4.47 0.29
C LEU A 310 -10.58 -4.06 -1.18
N TRP A 311 -11.28 -2.95 -1.41
CA TRP A 311 -11.48 -2.41 -2.75
C TRP A 311 -10.16 -1.93 -3.40
N ILE A 312 -9.28 -1.27 -2.64
CA ILE A 312 -7.94 -0.89 -3.11
C ILE A 312 -7.14 -2.15 -3.45
N ASP A 313 -7.09 -3.15 -2.57
CA ASP A 313 -6.30 -4.36 -2.77
C ASP A 313 -6.73 -5.12 -4.02
N VAL A 314 -8.02 -5.45 -4.14
CA VAL A 314 -8.54 -6.23 -5.28
C VAL A 314 -8.28 -5.53 -6.62
N ASN A 315 -8.48 -4.21 -6.70
CA ASN A 315 -8.28 -3.48 -7.95
C ASN A 315 -6.79 -3.21 -8.27
N THR A 316 -5.98 -2.83 -7.28
CA THR A 316 -4.55 -2.59 -7.50
C THR A 316 -3.79 -3.87 -7.81
N THR A 317 -4.15 -5.01 -7.20
CA THR A 317 -3.54 -6.30 -7.50
C THR A 317 -3.99 -6.86 -8.85
N HIS A 318 -5.25 -6.66 -9.24
CA HIS A 318 -5.72 -6.94 -10.60
C HIS A 318 -4.91 -6.16 -11.65
N LEU A 319 -4.79 -4.84 -11.51
CA LEU A 319 -4.01 -3.98 -12.43
C LEU A 319 -2.53 -4.34 -12.44
N ALA A 320 -1.95 -4.66 -11.28
CA ALA A 320 -0.56 -5.08 -11.19
C ALA A 320 -0.32 -6.51 -11.70
N GLY A 321 -1.37 -7.32 -11.93
CA GLY A 321 -1.23 -8.74 -12.27
C GLY A 321 -0.56 -9.55 -11.16
N VAL A 322 -1.07 -9.43 -9.93
CA VAL A 322 -0.64 -10.21 -8.75
C VAL A 322 -1.87 -10.70 -7.97
N THR A 323 -1.66 -11.60 -7.01
CA THR A 323 -2.71 -12.02 -6.06
C THR A 323 -3.03 -10.92 -5.05
N CYS A 324 -4.27 -10.87 -4.58
CA CYS A 324 -4.70 -10.02 -3.47
C CYS A 324 -3.79 -10.19 -2.25
N TYR A 325 -3.48 -9.09 -1.55
CA TYR A 325 -2.73 -9.10 -0.31
C TYR A 325 -3.60 -9.47 0.90
N PHE A 326 -4.91 -9.18 0.84
CA PHE A 326 -5.91 -9.57 1.82
C PHE A 326 -6.76 -10.72 1.27
N ASP A 327 -6.16 -11.90 1.17
CA ASP A 327 -6.86 -13.14 0.79
C ASP A 327 -7.98 -13.46 1.81
N PRO A 328 -9.23 -13.72 1.37
CA PRO A 328 -10.35 -14.01 2.27
C PRO A 328 -10.15 -15.21 3.20
N ALA A 329 -9.33 -16.19 2.81
CA ALA A 329 -9.04 -17.36 3.63
C ALA A 329 -7.98 -17.08 4.71
N ALA A 330 -7.17 -16.03 4.54
CA ALA A 330 -6.12 -15.62 5.49
C ALA A 330 -6.53 -14.41 6.36
N PHE A 331 -7.44 -13.56 5.88
CA PHE A 331 -7.84 -12.31 6.53
C PHE A 331 -9.36 -12.24 6.74
N THR A 332 -9.82 -12.64 7.93
CA THR A 332 -11.23 -12.54 8.32
C THR A 332 -11.71 -11.09 8.26
N SER A 333 -12.78 -10.85 7.49
CA SER A 333 -13.48 -9.57 7.36
C SER A 333 -14.96 -9.75 7.70
N PRO A 334 -15.63 -8.80 8.38
CA PRO A 334 -17.08 -8.82 8.56
C PRO A 334 -17.85 -8.41 7.29
N TYR A 335 -17.14 -8.00 6.22
CA TYR A 335 -17.71 -7.66 4.92
C TYR A 335 -17.19 -8.60 3.83
N SER A 336 -18.04 -8.87 2.84
CA SER A 336 -17.68 -9.54 1.60
C SER A 336 -16.53 -8.81 0.90
N HIS A 337 -15.58 -9.59 0.36
CA HIS A 337 -14.51 -9.02 -0.46
C HIS A 337 -15.11 -8.60 -1.82
N PRO A 338 -14.84 -7.37 -2.31
CA PRO A 338 -15.36 -6.90 -3.58
C PRO A 338 -14.79 -7.69 -4.74
N LYS A 339 -15.48 -7.63 -5.89
CA LYS A 339 -14.91 -8.10 -7.16
C LYS A 339 -13.98 -7.02 -7.73
N ALA A 340 -13.11 -7.39 -8.66
CA ALA A 340 -12.31 -6.42 -9.38
C ALA A 340 -13.19 -5.67 -10.39
N THR A 341 -13.19 -4.35 -10.31
CA THR A 341 -13.87 -3.42 -11.19
C THR A 341 -12.85 -2.43 -11.80
N PRO A 342 -11.86 -2.93 -12.56
CA PRO A 342 -10.76 -2.12 -13.08
C PRO A 342 -11.22 -0.98 -14.01
N GLU A 343 -12.41 -1.10 -14.62
CA GLU A 343 -13.05 -0.07 -15.44
C GLU A 343 -13.60 1.12 -14.62
N GLN A 344 -13.90 0.90 -13.33
CA GLN A 344 -14.31 1.94 -12.37
C GLN A 344 -13.14 2.44 -11.53
N PHE A 345 -12.04 1.68 -11.50
CA PHE A 345 -10.78 2.13 -10.92
C PHE A 345 -10.14 3.19 -11.83
N PRO A 346 -9.51 4.25 -11.28
CA PRO A 346 -8.89 5.33 -12.06
C PRO A 346 -7.58 4.89 -12.76
N GLY A 347 -7.67 3.90 -13.65
CA GLY A 347 -6.58 3.44 -14.51
C GLY A 347 -6.17 4.49 -15.55
N PRO A 348 -4.92 4.46 -16.05
CA PRO A 348 -4.57 5.24 -17.23
C PRO A 348 -5.44 4.76 -18.40
N LEU A 349 -6.12 5.71 -19.07
CA LEU A 349 -6.78 5.44 -20.34
C LEU A 349 -5.77 4.80 -21.29
N SER A 350 -6.10 3.62 -21.80
CA SER A 350 -5.25 2.95 -22.80
C SER A 350 -5.18 3.84 -24.03
N LEU A 351 -3.99 4.37 -24.31
CA LEU A 351 -3.69 4.98 -25.60
C LEU A 351 -3.52 3.82 -26.61
N GLU A 352 -4.58 3.52 -27.35
CA GLU A 352 -4.52 2.74 -28.58
C GLU A 352 -3.74 3.47 -29.69
#